data_AF-A0A1H9RJ24-F1
#
_entry.id   AF-A0A1H9RJ24-F1
#
_cell.length_a   1.000
_cell.length_b   1.000
_cell.length_c   1.000
_cell.angle_alpha   90.00
_cell.angle_beta   90.00
_cell.angle_gamma   90.00
#
_symmetry.space_group_name_H-M   'P 1'
#
loop_
_entity.id
_entity.type
_entity.pdbx_description
1 polymer ?
#
loop_
_entity_poly.entity_id
_entity_poly.type
_entity_poly.pdbx_seq_one_letter_code
_entity_poly.pdbx_strand_id
1 'polypeptide(L)'
;METEVTVYGPLRSATGAKTMTLEWSGGTVADAIAAVVDAYPRAEPHLYDGDDVRPSVRASLDGGRAGLADRVPDGASLSIVPAVQGGAEEGTGETDDRGPGARASG
;
A
#
# COMPACT_ATOMS: atom_id res chain seq x y z
N MET A 1 8.05 -11.26 -14.04
CA MET A 1 9.11 -10.35 -13.54
C MET A 1 8.85 -10.05 -12.08
N GLU A 2 9.92 -9.67 -11.39
CA GLU A 2 9.91 -9.29 -9.98
C GLU A 2 10.08 -7.78 -9.85
N THR A 3 9.34 -7.16 -8.92
CA THR A 3 9.42 -5.72 -8.64
C THR A 3 9.25 -5.49 -7.15
N GLU A 4 10.14 -4.72 -6.54
CA GLU A 4 9.94 -4.29 -5.15
C GLU A 4 8.91 -3.16 -5.13
N VAL A 5 7.85 -3.33 -4.35
CA VAL A 5 6.75 -2.36 -4.24
C VAL A 5 6.71 -1.80 -2.83
N THR A 6 6.84 -0.49 -2.70
CA THR A 6 6.62 0.25 -1.45
C THR A 6 5.28 0.96 -1.48
N VAL A 7 4.48 0.79 -0.41
CA VAL A 7 3.15 1.39 -0.27
C VAL A 7 3.05 2.29 0.96
N TYR A 8 2.12 3.25 0.88
CA TYR A 8 1.93 4.27 1.90
C TYR A 8 0.48 4.36 2.40
N GLY A 9 0.32 4.89 3.61
CA GLY A 9 -0.99 5.17 4.21
C GLY A 9 -1.88 3.93 4.28
N PRO A 10 -3.16 4.00 3.87
CA PRO A 10 -4.10 2.89 4.02
C PRO A 10 -3.69 1.63 3.26
N LEU A 11 -2.87 1.74 2.21
CA LEU A 11 -2.36 0.58 1.48
C LEU A 11 -1.50 -0.32 2.37
N ARG A 12 -0.75 0.24 3.32
CA ARG A 12 0.07 -0.56 4.26
C ARG A 12 -0.79 -1.52 5.07
N SER A 13 -1.98 -1.09 5.47
CA SER A 13 -2.93 -1.94 6.18
C SER A 13 -3.60 -2.95 5.24
N ALA A 14 -3.85 -2.58 3.98
CA ALA A 14 -4.46 -3.45 2.98
C ALA A 14 -3.52 -4.59 2.53
N THR A 15 -2.22 -4.32 2.44
CA THR A 15 -1.20 -5.27 1.98
C THR A 15 -0.51 -6.00 3.14
N GLY A 16 -0.67 -5.51 4.38
CA GLY A 16 -0.04 -6.04 5.58
C GLY A 16 1.44 -5.66 5.74
N ALA A 17 2.04 -4.99 4.76
CA ALA A 17 3.46 -4.61 4.77
C ALA A 17 3.69 -3.27 4.08
N LYS A 18 4.73 -2.56 4.50
CA LYS A 18 5.16 -1.31 3.84
C LYS A 18 5.84 -1.59 2.50
N THR A 19 6.62 -2.66 2.44
CA THR A 19 7.39 -3.06 1.26
C THR A 19 7.14 -4.54 1.02
N MET A 20 6.94 -4.91 -0.24
CA MET A 20 6.66 -6.29 -0.66
C MET A 20 7.27 -6.55 -2.03
N THR A 21 7.51 -7.81 -2.32
CA THR A 21 7.94 -8.26 -3.65
C THR A 21 6.70 -8.66 -4.45
N LEU A 22 6.54 -8.07 -5.63
CA LEU A 22 5.46 -8.39 -6.56
C LEU A 22 5.99 -9.24 -7.71
N GLU A 23 5.43 -10.43 -7.88
CA GLU A 23 5.64 -11.29 -9.05
C GLU A 23 4.48 -11.12 -10.03
N TRP A 24 4.77 -10.65 -11.25
CA TRP A 24 3.74 -10.29 -12.22
C TRP A 24 4.24 -10.38 -13.66
N SER A 25 3.35 -10.31 -14.65
CA SER A 25 3.72 -10.47 -16.08
C SER A 25 4.60 -9.35 -16.63
N GLY A 26 4.68 -8.22 -15.92
CA GLY A 26 5.39 -7.04 -16.37
C GLY A 26 4.61 -6.22 -17.38
N GLY A 27 4.92 -4.93 -17.45
CA GLY A 27 3.94 -4.03 -18.04
C GLY A 27 4.29 -2.57 -17.88
N THR A 28 3.22 -1.81 -17.83
CA THR A 28 3.19 -0.42 -17.40
C THR A 28 2.97 -0.33 -15.89
N VAL A 29 3.07 0.89 -15.35
CA VAL A 29 2.68 1.17 -13.97
C VAL A 29 1.22 0.78 -13.70
N ALA A 30 0.30 0.98 -14.66
CA ALA A 30 -1.10 0.57 -14.52
C ALA A 30 -1.25 -0.95 -14.36
N ASP A 31 -0.51 -1.72 -15.17
CA ASP A 31 -0.48 -3.18 -15.08
C ASP A 31 0.09 -3.63 -13.72
N ALA A 32 1.08 -2.92 -13.18
CA ALA A 32 1.64 -3.20 -11.85
C ALA A 32 0.60 -2.95 -10.74
N ILE A 33 -0.13 -1.84 -10.84
CA ILE A 33 -1.20 -1.48 -9.90
C ILE A 33 -2.32 -2.53 -9.94
N ALA A 34 -2.70 -3.00 -11.13
CA ALA A 34 -3.67 -4.08 -11.30
C ALA A 34 -3.17 -5.39 -10.65
N ALA A 35 -1.89 -5.74 -10.85
CA ALA A 35 -1.29 -6.92 -10.22
C ALA A 35 -1.22 -6.81 -8.69
N VAL A 36 -1.00 -5.61 -8.13
CA VAL A 36 -1.10 -5.38 -6.68
C VAL A 36 -2.53 -5.64 -6.19
N VAL A 37 -3.55 -5.20 -6.93
CA VAL A 37 -4.95 -5.45 -6.54
C VAL A 37 -5.33 -6.92 -6.66
N ASP A 38 -4.86 -7.63 -7.69
CA ASP A 38 -5.07 -9.07 -7.84
C ASP A 38 -4.49 -9.84 -6.64
N ALA A 39 -3.26 -9.51 -6.22
CA ALA A 39 -2.63 -10.10 -5.05
C ALA A 39 -3.24 -9.64 -3.72
N TYR A 40 -3.73 -8.39 -3.66
CA TYR A 40 -4.29 -7.76 -2.46
C TYR A 40 -5.61 -7.04 -2.78
N PRO A 41 -6.74 -7.77 -2.87
CA PRO A 41 -8.03 -7.18 -3.25
C PRO A 41 -8.50 -6.04 -2.34
N ARG A 42 -8.04 -6.02 -1.08
CA ARG A 42 -8.33 -4.95 -0.12
C ARG A 42 -7.69 -3.60 -0.49
N ALA A 43 -6.71 -3.58 -1.39
CA ALA A 43 -6.09 -2.35 -1.88
C ALA A 43 -6.94 -1.62 -2.92
N GLU A 44 -7.87 -2.33 -3.59
CA GLU A 44 -8.67 -1.81 -4.70
C GLU A 44 -9.38 -0.48 -4.37
N PRO A 45 -10.11 -0.31 -3.25
CA PRO A 45 -10.84 0.93 -2.97
C PRO A 45 -9.94 2.15 -2.76
N HIS A 46 -8.64 1.94 -2.56
CA HIS A 46 -7.65 2.99 -2.39
C HIS A 46 -6.97 3.39 -3.71
N LEU A 47 -7.09 2.55 -4.74
CA LEU A 47 -6.39 2.66 -6.01
C LEU A 47 -7.33 2.88 -7.20
N TYR A 48 -8.53 2.32 -7.16
CA TYR A 48 -9.51 2.36 -8.24
C TYR A 48 -10.81 3.06 -7.84
N ASP A 49 -11.49 3.61 -8.84
CA ASP A 49 -12.88 4.08 -8.78
C ASP A 49 -13.62 3.44 -9.96
N GLY A 50 -14.30 2.31 -9.71
CA GLY A 50 -14.77 1.43 -10.77
C GLY A 50 -13.60 0.77 -11.50
N ASP A 51 -13.62 0.82 -12.83
CA ASP A 51 -12.58 0.22 -13.69
C ASP A 51 -11.33 1.11 -13.85
N ASP A 52 -11.38 2.36 -13.39
CA ASP A 52 -10.32 3.35 -13.60
C ASP A 52 -9.44 3.56 -12.36
N VAL A 53 -8.12 3.65 -12.57
CA VAL A 53 -7.19 4.07 -11.50
C VAL A 53 -7.50 5.51 -11.11
N ARG A 54 -7.67 5.76 -9.80
CA ARG A 54 -8.04 7.07 -9.28
C ARG A 54 -6.97 8.11 -9.66
N PRO A 55 -7.34 9.28 -10.20
CA PRO A 55 -6.38 10.27 -10.72
C PRO A 55 -5.45 10.87 -9.65
N SER A 56 -5.76 10.70 -8.36
CA SER A 56 -4.89 11.13 -7.25
C SER A 56 -3.88 10.07 -6.81
N VAL A 57 -3.95 8.85 -7.34
CA VAL A 57 -2.91 7.84 -7.14
C VAL A 57 -1.63 8.34 -7.79
N ARG A 58 -0.52 8.22 -7.07
CA ARG A 58 0.80 8.61 -7.58
C ARG A 58 1.72 7.41 -7.55
N ALA A 59 2.46 7.25 -8.62
CA ALA A 59 3.49 6.24 -8.75
C ALA A 59 4.86 6.89 -8.95
N SER A 60 5.88 6.21 -8.46
CA SER A 60 7.28 6.52 -8.76
C SER A 60 8.06 5.26 -9.05
N LEU A 61 8.95 5.33 -10.04
CA LEU A 61 9.92 4.29 -10.37
C LEU A 61 11.32 4.78 -9.99
N ASP A 62 12.03 4.02 -9.15
CA ASP A 62 13.37 4.34 -8.66
C ASP A 62 13.48 5.75 -8.06
N GLY A 63 12.40 6.19 -7.40
CA GLY A 63 12.27 7.53 -6.80
C GLY A 63 11.83 8.65 -7.74
N GLY A 64 11.83 8.42 -9.06
CA GLY A 64 11.32 9.38 -10.06
C GLY A 64 9.82 9.23 -10.29
N ARG A 65 9.11 10.34 -10.52
CA ARG A 65 7.67 10.30 -10.83
C ARG A 65 7.42 9.51 -12.11
N ALA A 66 6.44 8.60 -12.06
CA ALA A 66 5.99 7.82 -13.20
C ALA A 66 4.49 8.04 -13.46
N GLY A 67 4.11 8.10 -14.72
CA GLY A 67 2.74 8.01 -15.19
C GLY A 67 2.28 6.56 -15.33
N LEU A 68 0.96 6.37 -15.42
CA LEU A 68 0.35 5.05 -15.49
C LEU A 68 0.78 4.23 -16.73
N ALA A 69 1.08 4.90 -17.83
CA ALA A 69 1.52 4.27 -19.08
C ALA A 69 3.04 4.02 -19.15
N ASP A 70 3.83 4.51 -18.19
CA ASP A 70 5.27 4.31 -18.19
C ASP A 70 5.61 2.84 -17.97
N ARG A 71 6.58 2.32 -18.73
CA ARG A 71 7.05 0.93 -18.64
C ARG A 71 7.79 0.73 -17.32
N VAL A 72 7.51 -0.37 -16.62
CA VAL A 72 8.27 -0.77 -15.42
C VAL A 72 9.46 -1.63 -15.86
N PRO A 73 10.71 -1.19 -15.63
CA PRO A 73 11.90 -2.02 -15.88
C PRO A 73 11.95 -3.22 -14.94
N ASP A 74 12.59 -4.29 -15.38
CA ASP A 74 12.86 -5.47 -14.54
C ASP A 74 13.74 -5.07 -13.35
N GLY A 75 13.36 -5.50 -12.13
CA GLY A 75 14.07 -5.15 -10.90
C GLY A 75 13.94 -3.69 -10.43
N ALA A 76 13.08 -2.88 -11.06
CA ALA A 76 12.83 -1.51 -10.61
C ALA A 76 12.15 -1.47 -9.23
N SER A 77 12.33 -0.36 -8.52
CA SER A 77 11.62 -0.08 -7.27
C SER A 77 10.39 0.78 -7.53
N LEU A 78 9.20 0.21 -7.35
CA LEU A 78 7.92 0.91 -7.51
C LEU A 78 7.43 1.44 -6.17
N SER A 79 7.02 2.71 -6.13
CA SER A 79 6.35 3.31 -4.97
C SER A 79 4.93 3.72 -5.34
N ILE A 80 3.94 3.37 -4.51
CA ILE A 80 2.52 3.67 -4.76
C ILE A 80 1.95 4.47 -3.58
N VAL A 81 1.50 5.69 -3.86
CA VAL A 81 0.76 6.52 -2.91
C VAL A 81 -0.73 6.46 -3.30
N PRO A 82 -1.62 6.03 -2.39
CA PRO A 82 -3.04 5.91 -2.70
C PRO A 82 -3.69 7.26 -2.92
N ALA A 83 -4.87 7.25 -3.54
CA ALA A 83 -5.71 8.43 -3.63
C ALA A 83 -6.29 8.74 -2.24
N VAL A 84 -5.64 9.62 -1.49
CA VAL A 84 -6.13 10.12 -0.21
C VAL A 84 -7.14 11.25 -0.45
N GLN A 85 -8.40 11.03 -0.07
CA GLN A 85 -9.24 12.12 0.45
C GLN A 85 -8.83 12.28 1.91
N GLY A 86 -8.45 13.49 2.35
CA GLY A 86 -7.97 13.72 3.71
C GLY A 86 -8.98 13.25 4.75
N GLY A 87 -8.54 12.40 5.67
CA GLY A 87 -9.35 11.89 6.78
C GLY A 87 -8.75 10.61 7.35
N ALA A 88 -7.70 10.72 8.16
CA ALA A 88 -7.39 9.70 9.14
C ALA A 88 -7.62 10.32 10.52
N GLU A 89 -8.86 10.24 10.96
CA GLU A 89 -9.20 10.19 12.37
C GLU A 89 -8.53 8.96 13.01
N GLU A 90 -7.75 9.26 14.05
CA GLU A 90 -7.42 8.48 15.25
C GLU A 90 -7.52 6.95 15.18
N GLY A 91 -6.36 6.31 14.99
CA GLY A 91 -6.13 4.94 15.44
C GLY A 91 -5.52 4.95 16.84
N THR A 92 -6.37 5.04 17.86
CA THR A 92 -6.08 4.59 19.23
C THR A 92 -5.55 3.16 19.19
N GLY A 93 -4.37 2.94 19.75
CA GLY A 93 -3.75 1.63 19.81
C GLY A 93 -2.56 1.58 20.77
N GLU A 94 -2.68 2.19 21.95
CA GLU A 94 -1.84 1.83 23.11
C GLU A 94 -2.70 1.81 24.39
N THR A 95 -3.43 0.72 24.54
CA THR A 95 -3.82 0.09 25.82
C THR A 95 -3.22 -1.31 25.70
N ASP A 96 -2.43 -1.87 26.60
CA ASP A 96 -2.54 -1.94 28.05
C ASP A 96 -1.24 -2.62 28.54
N ASP A 97 -0.55 -2.04 29.53
CA ASP A 97 0.26 -2.82 30.50
C ASP A 97 -0.05 -2.27 31.89
N ARG A 98 -1.31 -2.47 32.32
CA ARG A 98 -1.63 -2.48 33.75
C ARG A 98 -1.72 -3.94 34.18
N GLY A 99 -0.57 -4.45 34.61
CA GLY A 99 -0.49 -5.71 35.35
C GLY A 99 -1.45 -5.73 36.56
N PRO A 100 -2.04 -6.88 36.89
CA PRO A 100 -3.12 -7.00 37.85
C PRO A 100 -2.67 -6.75 39.29
N GLY A 101 -3.56 -6.14 40.07
CA GLY A 101 -3.36 -5.89 41.49
C GLY A 101 -3.19 -7.15 42.32
N ALA A 102 -2.31 -7.06 43.33
CA ALA A 102 -2.31 -7.94 44.48
C ALA A 102 -2.68 -7.11 45.73
N ARG A 103 -3.91 -7.31 46.20
CA ARG A 103 -4.28 -7.06 47.60
C ARG A 103 -4.17 -8.39 48.35
N ALA A 104 -3.37 -8.43 49.39
CA ALA A 104 -3.49 -9.29 50.58
C ALA A 104 -2.77 -8.52 51.70
N SER A 105 -3.46 -7.93 52.68
CA SER A 105 -4.05 -8.56 53.87
C SER A 105 -3.00 -9.27 54.72
N GLY A 106 -2.50 -8.54 55.72
CA GLY A 106 -1.64 -9.00 56.81
C GLY A 106 -1.50 -7.87 57.83
#